data_AF-A0A5C3NLE9-F1
#
_entry.id   AF-A0A5C3NLE9-F1
#
_cell.length_a   1.000
_cell.length_b   1.000
_cell.length_c   1.000
_cell.angle_alpha   90.00
_cell.angle_beta   90.00
_cell.angle_gamma   90.00
#
_symmetry.space_group_name_H-M   'P 1'
#
loop_
_entity.id
_entity.type
_entity.pdbx_description
1 polymer ?
#
loop_
_entity_poly.entity_id
_entity_poly.type
_entity_poly.pdbx_seq_one_letter_code
_entity_poly.pdbx_strand_id
1 'polypeptide(L)'
;MDLRAQHKWTSFGMTSRMWVSATAAYNTLLATRCQAQGLPDPILKHPRALVEKLGEVETMIVRRVATKDFKSKSGGSEDFWRRHCGVISLVKIDPGTTSEKNLRKLPMCARCKQMKYLGGTGSAANHRRDYCSDGVRCSNKLKAGTDIIPDWPQPPGIFTSGSKFHAIEFLKALRDLHEKTVNNDSSNVVIDLEGLAFAKMFQTRTIKADDSAGGMYLFRLFDNLEMIPALPELVVNYNNLKYLRLDCLGGAGSPASAADASAAEVPIGEGGEGLEGELVDF
;
A
#
# COMPACT_ATOMS: atom_id res chain seq x y z
N MET A 1 -21.30 -3.63 -14.98
CA MET A 1 -20.53 -4.30 -16.06
C MET A 1 -20.41 -3.43 -17.30
N ASP A 2 -21.38 -2.56 -17.57
CA ASP A 2 -21.33 -1.62 -18.70
C ASP A 2 -20.14 -0.67 -18.65
N LEU A 3 -19.85 -0.09 -17.48
CA LEU A 3 -18.67 0.77 -17.30
C LEU A 3 -17.35 0.07 -17.64
N ARG A 4 -17.22 -1.23 -17.32
CA ARG A 4 -16.06 -2.03 -17.76
C ARG A 4 -16.00 -2.09 -19.29
N ALA A 5 -17.11 -2.36 -19.95
CA ALA A 5 -17.15 -2.46 -21.41
C ALA A 5 -16.87 -1.11 -22.08
N GLN A 6 -17.40 -0.02 -21.53
CA GLN A 6 -17.23 1.33 -22.05
C GLN A 6 -15.79 1.84 -21.88
N HIS A 7 -15.23 1.72 -20.67
CA HIS A 7 -13.91 2.25 -20.34
C HIS A 7 -12.78 1.21 -20.48
N LYS A 8 -13.11 0.01 -20.94
CA LYS A 8 -12.17 -1.10 -21.12
C LYS A 8 -11.32 -1.37 -19.88
N TRP A 9 -11.93 -1.28 -18.69
CA TRP A 9 -11.25 -1.52 -17.42
C TRP A 9 -10.74 -2.95 -17.32
N THR A 10 -9.47 -3.13 -16.95
CA THR A 10 -8.83 -4.43 -16.72
C THR A 10 -8.08 -4.45 -15.41
N SER A 11 -7.94 -5.63 -14.79
CA SER A 11 -7.14 -5.73 -13.57
C SER A 11 -5.67 -5.36 -13.79
N PHE A 12 -5.09 -5.67 -14.96
CA PHE A 12 -3.68 -5.42 -15.27
C PHE A 12 -3.40 -4.05 -15.90
N GLY A 13 -4.40 -3.41 -16.50
CA GLY A 13 -4.26 -2.09 -17.11
C GLY A 13 -4.67 -0.94 -16.20
N MET A 14 -5.02 -1.21 -14.94
CA MET A 14 -5.46 -0.20 -13.98
C MET A 14 -4.48 -0.05 -12.82
N THR A 15 -4.03 1.19 -12.60
CA THR A 15 -3.25 1.58 -11.42
C THR A 15 -4.16 1.86 -10.22
N SER A 16 -3.59 1.90 -9.02
CA SER A 16 -4.25 2.31 -7.77
C SER A 16 -5.04 3.62 -7.92
N ARG A 17 -4.45 4.63 -8.56
CA ARG A 17 -5.09 5.93 -8.82
C ARG A 17 -6.24 5.83 -9.83
N MET A 18 -6.07 5.05 -10.90
CA MET A 18 -7.16 4.82 -11.87
C MET A 18 -8.38 4.17 -11.21
N TRP A 19 -8.18 3.33 -10.20
CA TRP A 19 -9.28 2.73 -9.44
C TRP A 19 -10.10 3.75 -8.65
N VAL A 20 -9.48 4.80 -8.13
CA VAL A 20 -10.18 5.90 -7.45
C VAL A 20 -11.12 6.60 -8.41
N SER A 21 -10.61 7.03 -9.57
CA SER A 21 -11.43 7.71 -10.60
C SER A 21 -12.53 6.80 -11.15
N ALA A 22 -12.22 5.52 -11.39
CA ALA A 22 -13.21 4.53 -11.83
C ALA A 22 -14.35 4.34 -10.81
N THR A 23 -14.01 4.39 -9.52
CA THR A 23 -14.97 4.23 -8.43
C THR A 23 -15.82 5.46 -8.25
N ALA A 24 -15.26 6.66 -8.40
CA ALA A 24 -16.03 7.89 -8.45
C ALA A 24 -17.08 7.84 -9.58
N ALA A 25 -16.66 7.50 -10.80
CA ALA A 25 -17.56 7.35 -11.95
C ALA A 25 -18.65 6.29 -11.70
N TYR A 26 -18.28 5.16 -11.08
CA TYR A 26 -19.24 4.11 -10.71
C TYR A 26 -20.26 4.60 -9.67
N ASN A 27 -19.81 5.29 -8.64
CA ASN A 27 -20.68 5.79 -7.57
C ASN A 27 -21.65 6.86 -8.09
N THR A 28 -21.19 7.77 -8.95
CA THR A 28 -22.06 8.75 -9.63
C THR A 28 -23.15 8.04 -10.42
N LEU A 29 -22.79 7.07 -11.27
CA LEU A 29 -23.77 6.34 -12.08
C LEU A 29 -24.73 5.52 -11.22
N LEU A 30 -24.25 4.93 -10.11
CA LEU A 30 -25.09 4.20 -9.17
C LEU A 30 -26.12 5.13 -8.51
N ALA A 31 -25.72 6.33 -8.09
CA ALA A 31 -26.63 7.32 -7.51
C ALA A 31 -27.71 7.74 -8.51
N THR A 32 -27.32 8.09 -9.74
CA THR A 32 -28.28 8.42 -10.81
C THR A 32 -29.27 7.27 -11.07
N ARG A 33 -28.79 6.02 -11.06
CA ARG A 33 -29.66 4.86 -11.25
C ARG A 33 -30.62 4.64 -10.08
N CYS A 34 -30.17 4.79 -8.83
CA CYS A 34 -31.02 4.69 -7.65
C CYS A 34 -32.12 5.75 -7.69
N GLN A 35 -31.77 7.00 -7.98
CA GLN A 35 -32.71 8.11 -8.10
C GLN A 35 -33.76 7.86 -9.19
N ALA A 36 -33.33 7.41 -10.39
CA ALA A 36 -34.25 7.08 -11.47
C ALA A 36 -35.22 5.94 -11.14
N GLN A 37 -34.89 5.10 -10.15
CA GLN A 37 -35.72 3.99 -9.67
C GLN A 37 -36.51 4.34 -8.41
N GLY A 38 -36.44 5.58 -7.91
CA GLY A 38 -37.05 5.99 -6.64
C GLY A 38 -36.46 5.30 -5.41
N LEU A 39 -35.23 4.79 -5.53
CA LEU A 39 -34.50 4.16 -4.44
C LEU A 39 -33.70 5.19 -3.63
N PRO A 40 -33.43 4.94 -2.34
CA PRO A 40 -32.59 5.81 -1.53
C PRO A 40 -31.16 5.92 -2.11
N ASP A 41 -30.48 7.00 -1.73
CA ASP A 41 -29.10 7.24 -2.15
C ASP A 41 -28.20 6.06 -1.75
N PRO A 42 -27.35 5.58 -2.68
CA PRO A 42 -26.56 4.39 -2.45
C PRO A 42 -25.38 4.67 -1.53
N ILE A 43 -25.03 3.68 -0.70
CA ILE A 43 -23.76 3.68 0.01
C ILE A 43 -22.62 3.66 -1.01
N LEU A 44 -21.77 4.68 -0.96
CA LEU A 44 -20.59 4.84 -1.82
C LEU A 44 -19.70 3.60 -1.76
N LYS A 45 -19.33 3.08 -2.92
CA LYS A 45 -18.40 1.95 -3.02
C LYS A 45 -16.98 2.43 -2.80
N HIS A 46 -16.23 1.65 -2.03
CA HIS A 46 -14.80 1.80 -1.88
C HIS A 46 -14.07 1.21 -3.10
N PRO A 47 -12.93 1.77 -3.56
CA PRO A 47 -12.29 1.27 -4.79
C PRO A 47 -11.86 -0.18 -4.74
N ARG A 48 -11.58 -0.71 -3.54
CA ARG A 48 -11.32 -2.13 -3.32
C ARG A 48 -12.47 -3.03 -3.81
N ALA A 49 -13.71 -2.61 -3.65
CA ALA A 49 -14.87 -3.38 -4.10
C ALA A 49 -14.89 -3.56 -5.63
N LEU A 50 -14.48 -2.53 -6.38
CA LEU A 50 -14.38 -2.61 -7.83
C LEU A 50 -13.22 -3.51 -8.27
N VAL A 51 -12.06 -3.42 -7.61
CA VAL A 51 -10.90 -4.28 -7.88
C VAL A 51 -11.28 -5.75 -7.73
N GLU A 52 -11.89 -6.11 -6.61
CA GLU A 52 -12.30 -7.49 -6.31
C GLU A 52 -13.36 -7.96 -7.31
N LYS A 53 -14.37 -7.13 -7.58
CA LYS A 53 -15.42 -7.49 -8.51
C LYS A 53 -14.91 -7.69 -9.94
N LEU A 54 -13.95 -6.86 -10.36
CA LEU A 54 -13.35 -7.02 -11.69
C LEU A 54 -12.55 -8.33 -11.77
N GLY A 55 -11.79 -8.68 -10.74
CA GLY A 55 -11.03 -9.95 -10.70
C GLY A 55 -11.94 -11.19 -10.81
N GLU A 56 -13.10 -11.18 -10.15
CA GLU A 56 -14.12 -12.24 -10.29
C GLU A 56 -14.63 -12.35 -11.73
N VAL A 57 -15.03 -11.20 -12.31
CA VAL A 57 -15.58 -11.12 -13.66
C VAL A 57 -14.57 -11.58 -14.70
N GLU A 58 -13.32 -11.16 -14.58
CA GLU A 58 -12.26 -11.55 -15.51
C GLU A 58 -11.99 -13.06 -15.45
N THR A 59 -12.03 -13.65 -14.26
CA THR A 59 -11.96 -15.11 -14.09
C THR A 59 -13.12 -15.81 -14.82
N MET A 60 -14.34 -15.25 -14.74
CA MET A 60 -15.49 -15.79 -15.48
C MET A 60 -15.31 -15.64 -16.99
N ILE A 61 -14.82 -14.49 -17.48
CA ILE A 61 -14.57 -14.26 -18.91
C ILE A 61 -13.56 -15.27 -19.45
N VAL A 62 -12.41 -15.44 -18.78
CA VAL A 62 -11.39 -16.42 -19.19
C VAL A 62 -11.97 -17.82 -19.27
N ARG A 63 -12.73 -18.25 -18.24
CA ARG A 63 -13.40 -19.56 -18.25
C ARG A 63 -14.34 -19.70 -19.44
N ARG A 64 -15.19 -18.71 -19.70
CA ARG A 64 -16.20 -18.77 -20.76
C ARG A 64 -15.61 -18.75 -22.16
N VAL A 65 -14.57 -17.95 -22.39
CA VAL A 65 -13.81 -17.95 -23.66
C VAL A 65 -13.22 -19.34 -23.92
N ALA A 66 -12.66 -19.96 -22.89
CA ALA A 66 -12.06 -21.29 -23.00
C ALA A 66 -13.09 -22.40 -23.26
N THR A 67 -14.22 -22.41 -22.54
CA THR A 67 -15.26 -23.44 -22.69
C THR A 67 -16.24 -23.16 -23.83
N LYS A 68 -16.12 -22.01 -24.50
CA LYS A 68 -17.09 -21.49 -25.49
C LYS A 68 -18.53 -21.47 -24.97
N ASP A 69 -18.72 -21.35 -23.66
CA ASP A 69 -20.03 -21.26 -23.01
C ASP A 69 -20.34 -19.80 -22.67
N PHE A 70 -21.22 -19.20 -23.46
CA PHE A 70 -21.64 -17.81 -23.30
C PHE A 70 -23.05 -17.67 -22.71
N LYS A 71 -23.71 -18.75 -22.28
CA LYS A 71 -25.09 -18.66 -21.82
C LYS A 71 -25.21 -17.96 -20.46
N SER A 72 -26.12 -17.00 -20.36
CA SER A 72 -26.51 -16.36 -19.10
C SER A 72 -27.43 -17.26 -18.28
N LYS A 73 -27.26 -17.26 -16.95
CA LYS A 73 -28.07 -18.08 -16.02
C LYS A 73 -29.54 -17.65 -15.96
N SER A 74 -29.82 -16.36 -16.10
CA SER A 74 -31.14 -15.78 -15.86
C SER A 74 -32.08 -15.83 -17.07
N GLY A 75 -31.57 -16.10 -18.28
CA GLY A 75 -32.41 -16.05 -19.48
C GLY A 75 -31.85 -16.77 -20.71
N GLY A 76 -30.78 -17.56 -20.57
CA GLY A 76 -30.21 -18.35 -21.66
C GLY A 76 -29.52 -17.57 -22.79
N SER A 77 -29.78 -16.25 -22.92
CA SER A 77 -29.13 -15.38 -23.90
C SER A 77 -27.61 -15.37 -23.73
N GLU A 78 -26.92 -15.28 -24.87
CA GLU A 78 -25.46 -15.21 -24.96
C GLU A 78 -24.92 -13.79 -25.11
N ASP A 79 -25.78 -12.80 -25.40
CA ASP A 79 -25.37 -11.46 -25.83
C ASP A 79 -24.49 -10.76 -24.80
N PHE A 80 -24.88 -10.86 -23.53
CA PHE A 80 -24.13 -10.30 -22.42
C PHE A 80 -22.69 -10.84 -22.37
N TRP A 81 -22.53 -12.17 -22.41
CA TRP A 81 -21.21 -12.77 -22.28
C TRP A 81 -20.40 -12.64 -23.56
N ARG A 82 -21.02 -12.72 -24.74
CA ARG A 82 -20.35 -12.47 -26.03
C ARG A 82 -19.80 -11.05 -26.06
N ARG A 83 -20.60 -10.05 -25.68
CA ARG A 83 -20.14 -8.66 -25.54
C ARG A 83 -18.97 -8.56 -24.58
N HIS A 84 -19.10 -9.04 -23.35
CA HIS A 84 -18.08 -8.85 -22.30
C HIS A 84 -16.81 -9.67 -22.50
N CYS A 85 -16.90 -10.83 -23.14
CA CYS A 85 -15.73 -11.62 -23.52
C CYS A 85 -14.98 -10.99 -24.71
N GLY A 86 -15.68 -10.26 -25.59
CA GLY A 86 -15.09 -9.59 -26.76
C GLY A 86 -14.48 -8.21 -26.49
N VAL A 87 -14.75 -7.57 -25.33
CA VAL A 87 -14.23 -6.21 -25.05
C VAL A 87 -12.71 -6.18 -25.04
N ILE A 88 -12.08 -7.17 -24.39
CA ILE A 88 -10.64 -7.23 -24.16
C ILE A 88 -10.21 -8.68 -24.15
N SER A 89 -9.22 -9.02 -24.97
CA SER A 89 -8.62 -10.35 -25.00
C SER A 89 -7.82 -10.58 -23.72
N LEU A 90 -8.43 -11.29 -22.76
CA LEU A 90 -7.78 -11.72 -21.51
C LEU A 90 -6.99 -13.03 -21.66
N VAL A 91 -7.05 -13.65 -22.83
CA VAL A 91 -6.42 -14.94 -23.14
C VAL A 91 -5.59 -14.77 -24.41
N LYS A 92 -4.30 -15.15 -24.36
CA LYS A 92 -3.56 -15.49 -25.58
C LYS A 92 -3.92 -16.92 -25.94
N ILE A 93 -4.57 -17.11 -27.09
CA ILE A 93 -4.71 -18.42 -27.69
C ILE A 93 -3.37 -18.67 -28.38
N ASP A 94 -2.50 -19.49 -27.78
CA ASP A 94 -1.29 -19.91 -28.48
C ASP A 94 -1.70 -20.81 -29.66
N PRO A 95 -1.26 -20.49 -30.90
CA PRO A 95 -1.56 -21.31 -32.06
C PRO A 95 -0.80 -22.63 -31.92
N GLY A 96 -1.50 -23.68 -31.48
CA GLY A 96 -0.94 -25.03 -31.34
C GLY A 96 -1.40 -25.81 -30.10
N THR A 97 -2.02 -25.16 -29.09
CA THR A 97 -2.44 -25.87 -27.86
C THR A 97 -3.95 -26.17 -27.87
N THR A 98 -4.37 -27.15 -28.67
CA THR A 98 -5.73 -27.73 -28.67
C THR A 98 -5.88 -28.78 -27.56
N SER A 99 -5.72 -28.37 -26.31
CA SER A 99 -5.90 -29.26 -25.15
C SER A 99 -6.87 -28.65 -24.15
N GLU A 100 -8.15 -29.00 -24.31
CA GLU A 100 -9.24 -28.74 -23.36
C GLU A 100 -8.94 -29.25 -21.93
N LYS A 101 -7.95 -30.15 -21.78
CA LYS A 101 -7.67 -30.88 -20.54
C LYS A 101 -6.69 -30.20 -19.57
N ASN A 102 -6.08 -29.06 -19.93
CA ASN A 102 -5.06 -28.41 -19.09
C ASN A 102 -5.21 -26.89 -18.93
N LEU A 103 -6.43 -26.35 -18.99
CA LEU A 103 -6.70 -24.97 -18.60
C LEU A 103 -6.71 -24.84 -17.07
N ARG A 104 -5.51 -24.94 -16.49
CA ARG A 104 -5.29 -24.66 -15.06
C ARG A 104 -5.80 -23.23 -14.79
N LYS A 105 -6.70 -23.10 -13.81
CA LYS A 105 -7.21 -21.83 -13.27
C LYS A 105 -6.06 -20.82 -13.24
N LEU A 106 -6.18 -19.72 -14.00
CA LEU A 106 -5.11 -18.72 -14.04
C LEU A 106 -4.77 -18.31 -12.61
N PRO A 107 -3.49 -18.40 -12.21
CA PRO A 107 -3.11 -18.15 -10.84
C PRO A 107 -3.40 -16.69 -10.51
N MET A 108 -4.18 -16.50 -9.44
CA MET A 108 -4.51 -15.18 -8.91
C MET A 108 -3.52 -14.82 -7.80
N CYS A 109 -3.16 -13.55 -7.72
CA CYS A 109 -2.43 -13.04 -6.58
C CYS A 109 -3.37 -13.04 -5.35
N ALA A 110 -2.95 -13.69 -4.27
CA ALA A 110 -3.74 -13.75 -3.04
C ALA A 110 -3.97 -12.36 -2.42
N ARG A 111 -3.06 -11.40 -2.66
CA ARG A 111 -3.05 -10.07 -2.03
C ARG A 111 -3.80 -9.01 -2.85
N CYS A 112 -3.42 -8.78 -4.11
CA CYS A 112 -4.11 -7.80 -4.98
C CYS A 112 -5.31 -8.36 -5.74
N LYS A 113 -5.54 -9.68 -5.71
CA LYS A 113 -6.61 -10.37 -6.46
C LYS A 113 -6.56 -10.13 -7.98
N GLN A 114 -5.39 -9.81 -8.52
CA GLN A 114 -5.15 -9.71 -9.97
C GLN A 114 -4.59 -11.04 -10.51
N MET A 115 -4.78 -11.29 -11.81
CA MET A 115 -4.17 -12.44 -12.49
C MET A 115 -2.64 -12.28 -12.57
N LYS A 116 -1.89 -13.35 -12.26
CA LYS A 116 -0.43 -13.25 -12.10
C LYS A 116 0.36 -13.22 -13.41
N TYR A 117 -0.07 -13.92 -14.45
CA TYR A 117 0.78 -14.18 -15.62
C TYR A 117 0.09 -13.89 -16.96
N LEU A 118 -0.41 -12.67 -17.14
CA LEU A 118 -1.15 -12.28 -18.35
C LEU A 118 -0.26 -11.88 -19.53
N GLY A 119 0.96 -11.39 -19.27
CA GLY A 119 1.81 -10.81 -20.31
C GLY A 119 2.58 -11.84 -21.15
N GLY A 120 2.45 -13.14 -20.86
CA GLY A 120 3.29 -14.20 -21.42
C GLY A 120 4.66 -14.31 -20.74
N THR A 121 5.48 -15.29 -21.14
CA THR A 121 6.79 -15.56 -20.53
C THR A 121 7.68 -14.32 -20.54
N GLY A 122 8.21 -13.94 -19.37
CA GLY A 122 9.16 -12.82 -19.21
C GLY A 122 8.55 -11.41 -19.17
N SER A 123 7.23 -11.24 -19.34
CA SER A 123 6.62 -9.91 -19.35
C SER A 123 6.71 -9.20 -18.00
N ALA A 124 7.04 -7.91 -18.03
CA ALA A 124 7.04 -7.03 -16.85
C ALA A 124 5.64 -6.86 -16.22
N ALA A 125 4.57 -7.13 -16.97
CA ALA A 125 3.20 -7.08 -16.46
C ALA A 125 2.86 -8.29 -15.56
N ASN A 126 3.71 -9.31 -15.54
CA ASN A 126 3.51 -10.48 -14.70
C ASN A 126 3.90 -10.17 -13.26
N HIS A 127 3.09 -10.68 -12.33
CA HIS A 127 3.51 -10.84 -10.96
C HIS A 127 4.73 -11.74 -10.91
N ARG A 128 5.75 -11.33 -10.17
CA ARG A 128 6.89 -12.21 -9.93
C ARG A 128 6.50 -13.30 -8.92
N ARG A 129 7.32 -14.36 -8.85
CA ARG A 129 7.08 -15.50 -7.95
C ARG A 129 7.11 -15.01 -6.49
N ASP A 130 6.13 -15.41 -5.68
CA ASP A 130 6.02 -15.12 -4.24
C ASP A 130 5.77 -13.68 -3.76
N TYR A 131 5.74 -12.67 -4.63
CA TYR A 131 5.39 -11.29 -4.27
C TYR A 131 4.38 -10.63 -5.21
N CYS A 132 3.76 -9.58 -4.70
CA CYS A 132 2.71 -8.81 -5.33
C CYS A 132 3.30 -7.75 -6.27
N SER A 133 2.43 -7.07 -7.03
CA SER A 133 2.82 -6.01 -7.95
C SER A 133 3.50 -4.80 -7.28
N ASP A 134 3.22 -4.55 -6.01
CA ASP A 134 3.86 -3.52 -5.18
C ASP A 134 5.11 -4.02 -4.43
N GLY A 135 5.60 -5.22 -4.75
CA GLY A 135 6.82 -5.78 -4.18
C GLY A 135 6.67 -6.45 -2.81
N VAL A 136 5.49 -6.41 -2.17
CA VAL A 136 5.24 -7.10 -0.89
C VAL A 136 4.99 -8.59 -1.09
N ARG A 137 5.42 -9.42 -0.15
CA ARG A 137 5.24 -10.88 -0.22
C ARG A 137 3.77 -11.31 -0.22
N CYS A 138 3.44 -12.27 -1.07
CA CYS A 138 2.12 -12.93 -1.12
C CYS A 138 2.17 -14.19 -0.27
N SER A 139 1.54 -14.19 0.90
CA SER A 139 1.65 -15.24 1.90
C SER A 139 0.90 -16.51 1.58
N ASN A 140 1.63 -17.58 1.26
CA ASN A 140 1.12 -18.93 1.52
C ASN A 140 2.07 -19.75 2.43
N LYS A 141 3.18 -19.17 2.92
CA LYS A 141 4.21 -19.87 3.73
C LYS A 141 4.82 -19.02 4.85
N LEU A 142 4.09 -18.01 5.32
CA LEU A 142 4.52 -17.27 6.51
C LEU A 142 4.21 -18.16 7.72
N LYS A 143 5.26 -18.53 8.46
CA LYS A 143 5.14 -19.41 9.65
C LYS A 143 4.25 -18.72 10.68
N ALA A 144 3.53 -19.50 11.50
CA ALA A 144 2.80 -18.94 12.64
C ALA A 144 3.78 -18.08 13.49
N GLY A 145 3.41 -16.82 13.77
CA GLY A 145 4.24 -15.85 14.47
C GLY A 145 5.07 -14.90 13.59
N THR A 146 4.96 -14.97 12.26
CA THR A 146 5.59 -13.98 11.38
C THR A 146 4.85 -12.65 11.34
N ASP A 147 5.60 -11.60 11.03
CA ASP A 147 5.18 -10.22 10.97
C ASP A 147 3.95 -9.95 10.06
N ILE A 148 3.17 -8.93 10.41
CA ILE A 148 1.95 -8.53 9.69
C ILE A 148 2.31 -8.06 8.28
N ILE A 149 1.63 -8.63 7.28
CA ILE A 149 1.80 -8.26 5.87
C ILE A 149 1.03 -6.95 5.61
N PRO A 150 1.67 -5.92 5.06
CA PRO A 150 0.98 -4.69 4.69
C PRO A 150 -0.16 -4.93 3.69
N ASP A 151 -1.25 -4.19 3.82
CA ASP A 151 -2.37 -4.25 2.87
C ASP A 151 -1.92 -3.78 1.47
N TRP A 152 -2.62 -4.24 0.43
CA TRP A 152 -2.36 -3.79 -0.94
C TRP A 152 -3.30 -2.63 -1.32
N PRO A 153 -2.84 -1.69 -2.17
CA PRO A 153 -1.47 -1.51 -2.68
C PRO A 153 -0.61 -0.69 -1.71
N GLN A 154 0.67 -1.02 -1.56
CA GLN A 154 1.63 -0.11 -0.94
C GLN A 154 2.19 0.86 -1.99
N PRO A 155 2.59 2.09 -1.59
CA PRO A 155 3.28 3.02 -2.46
C PRO A 155 4.50 2.37 -3.13
N PRO A 156 4.78 2.72 -4.40
CA PRO A 156 5.85 2.09 -5.17
C PRO A 156 7.21 2.31 -4.50
N GLY A 157 8.07 1.29 -4.57
CA GLY A 157 9.45 1.40 -4.10
C GLY A 157 9.66 1.05 -2.63
N ILE A 158 8.65 1.15 -1.76
CA ILE A 158 8.78 0.81 -0.34
C ILE A 158 9.19 -0.65 -0.14
N PHE A 159 8.65 -1.55 -0.95
CA PHE A 159 8.95 -2.97 -0.88
C PHE A 159 9.49 -3.47 -2.20
N THR A 160 10.49 -4.35 -2.14
CA THR A 160 10.98 -5.05 -3.33
C THR A 160 11.26 -6.52 -3.03
N SER A 161 10.93 -7.37 -3.99
CA SER A 161 11.18 -8.82 -3.97
C SER A 161 10.60 -9.57 -2.75
N GLY A 162 9.69 -8.95 -1.99
CA GLY A 162 9.13 -9.50 -0.76
C GLY A 162 10.13 -9.68 0.39
N SER A 163 11.36 -9.16 0.27
CA SER A 163 12.44 -9.36 1.24
C SER A 163 13.16 -8.07 1.63
N LYS A 164 12.85 -6.95 0.99
CA LYS A 164 13.54 -5.67 1.18
C LYS A 164 12.53 -4.57 1.50
N PHE A 165 12.86 -3.74 2.48
CA PHE A 165 12.14 -2.54 2.90
C PHE A 165 13.02 -1.31 2.63
N HIS A 166 12.53 -0.38 1.80
CA HIS A 166 13.28 0.81 1.40
C HIS A 166 12.93 2.00 2.28
N ALA A 167 13.76 2.29 3.27
CA ALA A 167 13.47 3.29 4.30
C ALA A 167 13.31 4.70 3.72
N ILE A 168 14.11 5.06 2.71
CA ILE A 168 14.01 6.37 2.07
C ILE A 168 12.69 6.54 1.30
N GLU A 169 12.25 5.51 0.57
CA GLU A 169 10.95 5.54 -0.12
C GLU A 169 9.78 5.54 0.85
N PHE A 170 9.90 4.84 1.99
CA PHE A 170 8.95 4.91 3.09
C PHE A 170 8.83 6.34 3.66
N LEU A 171 9.94 7.02 3.94
CA LEU A 171 9.94 8.38 4.48
C LEU A 171 9.41 9.40 3.46
N LYS A 172 9.67 9.21 2.15
CA LYS A 172 9.04 10.00 1.09
C LYS A 172 7.53 9.83 1.08
N ALA A 173 7.04 8.58 1.10
CA ALA A 173 5.61 8.31 1.14
C ALA A 173 4.92 8.88 2.40
N LEU A 174 5.62 8.89 3.53
CA LEU A 174 5.14 9.49 4.77
C LEU A 174 5.01 11.02 4.67
N ARG A 175 6.01 11.68 4.08
CA ARG A 175 5.97 13.12 3.76
C ARG A 175 4.80 13.44 2.83
N ASP A 176 4.64 12.67 1.74
CA ASP A 176 3.54 12.85 0.78
C ASP A 176 2.17 12.68 1.45
N LEU A 177 2.03 11.71 2.35
CA LEU A 177 0.79 11.50 3.11
C LEU A 177 0.52 12.67 4.05
N HIS A 178 1.54 13.16 4.76
CA HIS A 178 1.44 14.31 5.66
C HIS A 178 1.02 15.58 4.89
N GLU A 179 1.72 15.91 3.79
CA GLU A 179 1.40 17.06 2.94
C GLU A 179 -0.03 16.99 2.40
N LYS A 180 -0.48 15.81 1.93
CA LYS A 180 -1.87 15.64 1.47
C LYS A 180 -2.90 15.80 2.58
N THR A 181 -2.55 15.51 3.83
CA THR A 181 -3.48 15.58 4.96
C THR A 181 -3.52 16.98 5.57
N VAL A 182 -2.37 17.68 5.60
CA VAL A 182 -2.26 19.03 6.16
C VAL A 182 -2.69 20.11 5.15
N ASN A 183 -2.36 19.96 3.87
CA ASN A 183 -2.65 20.98 2.85
C ASN A 183 -4.10 20.92 2.32
N ASN A 184 -4.83 19.84 2.60
CA ASN A 184 -6.24 19.75 2.25
C ASN A 184 -7.06 20.06 3.49
N ASP A 185 -7.77 21.19 3.49
CA ASP A 185 -8.81 21.49 4.48
C ASP A 185 -9.70 20.25 4.63
N SER A 186 -9.74 19.72 5.85
CA SER A 186 -10.20 18.41 6.37
C SER A 186 -11.47 17.75 5.80
N SER A 187 -12.13 18.37 4.82
CA SER A 187 -13.42 17.97 4.26
C SER A 187 -13.35 17.11 2.99
N ASN A 188 -12.22 17.06 2.25
CA ASN A 188 -12.17 16.35 0.95
C ASN A 188 -10.83 15.70 0.59
N VAL A 189 -10.12 15.08 1.55
CA VAL A 189 -8.92 14.31 1.21
C VAL A 189 -9.32 13.03 0.47
N VAL A 190 -9.24 13.04 -0.86
CA VAL A 190 -9.32 11.82 -1.66
C VAL A 190 -7.99 11.07 -1.51
N ILE A 191 -7.88 10.26 -0.46
CA ILE A 191 -6.75 9.35 -0.28
C ILE A 191 -6.94 8.18 -1.25
N ASP A 192 -5.96 7.96 -2.12
CA ASP A 192 -5.96 6.81 -3.02
C ASP A 192 -5.77 5.49 -2.26
N LEU A 193 -5.94 4.37 -2.98
CA LEU A 193 -5.77 3.05 -2.36
C LEU A 193 -4.38 2.85 -1.73
N GLU A 194 -3.35 3.47 -2.31
CA GLU A 194 -1.98 3.42 -1.79
C GLU A 194 -1.86 4.17 -0.47
N GLY A 195 -2.34 5.40 -0.42
CA GLY A 195 -2.32 6.21 0.79
C GLY A 195 -3.10 5.58 1.93
N LEU A 196 -4.26 4.96 1.66
CA LEU A 196 -5.06 4.28 2.69
C LEU A 196 -4.34 3.06 3.27
N ALA A 197 -3.82 2.20 2.39
CA ALA A 197 -3.10 1.00 2.82
C ALA A 197 -1.77 1.35 3.53
N PHE A 198 -1.10 2.41 3.07
CA PHE A 198 0.10 2.94 3.71
C PHE A 198 -0.20 3.53 5.09
N ALA A 199 -1.22 4.40 5.20
CA ALA A 199 -1.63 5.01 6.47
C ALA A 199 -1.99 3.95 7.51
N LYS A 200 -2.73 2.90 7.11
CA LYS A 200 -3.05 1.78 8.00
C LYS A 200 -1.81 1.02 8.46
N MET A 201 -0.88 0.72 7.56
CA MET A 201 0.40 0.10 7.92
C MET A 201 1.20 0.99 8.88
N PHE A 202 1.30 2.28 8.56
CA PHE A 202 2.00 3.28 9.38
C PHE A 202 1.41 3.34 10.79
N GLN A 203 0.10 3.50 10.92
CA GLN A 203 -0.59 3.55 12.21
C GLN A 203 -0.42 2.26 13.01
N THR A 204 -0.54 1.09 12.37
CA THR A 204 -0.45 -0.21 13.06
C THR A 204 0.95 -0.46 13.64
N ARG A 205 1.99 0.09 13.02
CA ARG A 205 3.38 -0.18 13.38
C ARG A 205 4.06 0.97 14.11
N THR A 206 3.40 2.13 14.21
CA THR A 206 3.96 3.29 14.90
C THR A 206 3.50 3.31 16.34
N ILE A 207 4.44 3.48 17.26
CA ILE A 207 4.18 3.67 18.68
C ILE A 207 4.78 5.01 19.13
N LYS A 208 4.26 5.54 20.23
CA LYS A 208 4.96 6.56 21.00
C LYS A 208 5.74 5.86 22.11
N ALA A 209 7.06 6.02 22.13
CA ALA A 209 7.89 5.54 23.23
C ALA A 209 7.52 6.27 24.53
N ASP A 210 7.81 5.66 25.67
CA ASP A 210 7.61 6.31 26.96
C ASP A 210 8.54 7.53 27.15
N ASP A 211 8.23 8.36 28.14
CA ASP A 211 9.00 9.58 28.41
C ASP A 211 10.44 9.25 28.87
N SER A 212 10.67 8.08 29.48
CA SER A 212 12.02 7.58 29.79
C SER A 212 12.87 7.29 28.55
N ALA A 213 12.24 6.98 27.42
CA ALA A 213 12.87 6.83 26.11
C ALA A 213 12.71 8.11 25.24
N GLY A 214 12.40 9.25 25.85
CA GLY A 214 12.32 10.55 25.19
C GLY A 214 11.01 10.83 24.44
N GLY A 215 9.95 10.03 24.67
CA GLY A 215 8.61 10.30 24.13
C GLY A 215 8.51 10.22 22.59
N MET A 216 9.50 9.62 21.93
CA MET A 216 9.67 9.66 20.48
C MET A 216 8.65 8.78 19.74
N TYR A 217 8.29 9.16 18.51
CA TYR A 217 7.53 8.27 17.62
C TYR A 217 8.46 7.28 16.91
N LEU A 218 8.12 6.01 17.03
CA LEU A 218 8.93 4.88 16.57
C LEU A 218 8.11 3.99 15.64
N PHE A 219 8.59 3.74 14.42
CA PHE A 219 7.99 2.79 13.48
C PHE A 219 8.67 1.42 13.59
N ARG A 220 7.92 0.38 13.97
CA ARG A 220 8.46 -0.99 14.10
C ARG A 220 8.92 -1.50 12.74
N LEU A 221 10.21 -1.81 12.62
CA LEU A 221 10.78 -2.41 11.41
C LEU A 221 10.24 -3.82 11.20
N PHE A 222 10.32 -4.32 9.96
CA PHE A 222 9.83 -5.64 9.63
C PHE A 222 10.83 -6.72 10.03
N ASP A 223 10.38 -7.73 10.77
CA ASP A 223 11.27 -8.75 11.35
C ASP A 223 11.98 -9.60 10.28
N ASN A 224 11.37 -9.71 9.10
CA ASN A 224 11.79 -10.56 8.00
C ASN A 224 12.12 -9.81 6.71
N LEU A 225 12.32 -8.49 6.79
CA LEU A 225 12.80 -7.69 5.66
C LEU A 225 14.15 -7.04 5.98
N GLU A 226 15.01 -7.03 4.99
CA GLU A 226 16.25 -6.25 5.00
C GLU A 226 15.92 -4.77 4.75
N MET A 227 16.36 -3.87 5.63
CA MET A 227 16.21 -2.44 5.43
C MET A 227 17.31 -1.90 4.51
N ILE A 228 16.92 -1.14 3.48
CA ILE A 228 17.83 -0.58 2.47
C ILE A 228 17.54 0.92 2.25
N PRO A 229 18.56 1.80 2.23
CA PRO A 229 19.89 1.54 2.80
C PRO A 229 19.79 1.22 4.30
N ALA A 230 20.84 0.64 4.86
CA ALA A 230 20.96 0.59 6.31
C ALA A 230 21.09 2.02 6.85
N LEU A 231 20.28 2.36 7.85
CA LEU A 231 20.25 3.66 8.50
C LEU A 231 20.49 3.46 10.01
N PRO A 232 21.68 2.96 10.42
CA PRO A 232 21.92 2.56 11.81
C PRO A 232 21.67 3.69 12.82
N GLU A 233 21.95 4.94 12.42
CA GLU A 233 21.74 6.12 13.27
C GLU A 233 20.27 6.42 13.57
N LEU A 234 19.36 5.96 12.70
CA LEU A 234 17.92 6.12 12.88
C LEU A 234 17.26 4.86 13.45
N VAL A 235 18.02 3.79 13.68
CA VAL A 235 17.48 2.53 14.21
C VAL A 235 17.76 2.41 15.69
N VAL A 236 16.71 2.16 16.47
CA VAL A 236 16.79 1.94 17.91
C VAL A 236 16.22 0.58 18.29
N ASN A 237 16.81 -0.02 19.32
CA ASN A 237 16.24 -1.20 19.97
C ASN A 237 15.39 -0.74 21.15
N TYR A 238 14.11 -1.07 21.12
CA TYR A 238 13.16 -0.74 22.19
C TYR A 238 12.32 -1.98 22.48
N ASN A 239 12.21 -2.40 23.74
CA ASN A 239 11.51 -3.64 24.13
C ASN A 239 11.91 -4.87 23.28
N ASN A 240 13.22 -5.04 23.04
CA ASN A 240 13.81 -6.13 22.23
C ASN A 240 13.37 -6.18 20.76
N LEU A 241 12.76 -5.10 20.24
CA LEU A 241 12.36 -4.96 18.85
C LEU A 241 13.10 -3.80 18.20
N LYS A 242 13.26 -3.87 16.88
CA LYS A 242 13.93 -2.82 16.08
C LYS A 242 12.91 -1.81 15.59
N TYR A 243 13.20 -0.53 15.77
CA TYR A 243 12.36 0.57 15.31
C TYR A 243 13.17 1.58 14.51
N LEU A 244 12.50 2.23 13.57
CA LEU A 244 12.97 3.44 12.90
C LEU A 244 12.44 4.67 13.66
N ARG A 245 13.34 5.58 14.04
CA ARG A 245 12.99 6.88 14.61
C ARG A 245 12.34 7.77 13.55
N LEU A 246 11.27 8.46 13.94
CA LEU A 246 10.50 9.37 13.07
C LEU A 246 10.69 10.85 13.43
N ASP A 247 11.64 11.15 14.31
CA ASP A 247 12.02 12.49 14.76
C ASP A 247 12.53 13.39 13.63
N CYS A 248 13.05 12.83 12.54
CA CYS A 248 13.41 13.57 11.32
C CYS A 248 12.24 14.29 10.62
N LEU A 249 10.99 14.11 11.07
CA LEU A 249 9.80 14.77 10.54
C LEU A 249 9.41 16.03 11.33
N GLY A 250 10.00 16.24 12.52
CA GLY A 250 9.85 17.48 13.28
C GLY A 250 10.79 18.54 12.72
N GLY A 251 10.26 19.50 11.96
CA GLY A 251 11.05 20.65 11.54
C GLY A 251 11.42 21.53 12.72
N ALA A 252 12.60 21.31 13.32
CA ALA A 252 13.48 22.28 13.98
C ALA A 252 14.62 21.49 14.66
N GLY A 253 15.86 21.91 14.43
CA GLY A 253 17.04 21.17 14.83
C GLY A 253 17.23 21.00 16.34
N SER A 254 17.89 19.90 16.68
CA SER A 254 19.07 19.96 17.52
C SER A 254 19.93 18.74 17.20
N PRO A 255 21.20 18.90 16.79
CA PRO A 255 22.11 17.75 16.75
C PRO A 255 22.19 17.20 18.17
N ALA A 256 22.14 15.87 18.30
CA ALA A 256 22.34 15.20 19.57
C ALA A 256 23.68 15.69 20.17
N SER A 257 23.60 16.36 21.31
CA SER A 257 24.78 16.73 22.09
C SER A 257 25.50 15.46 22.50
N ALA A 258 26.64 15.20 21.86
CA ALA A 258 27.63 14.28 22.37
C ALA A 258 28.47 15.02 23.43
N ALA A 259 28.13 14.80 24.71
CA ALA A 259 28.96 15.02 25.90
C ALA A 259 28.20 14.34 27.07
N ASP A 260 28.76 13.53 27.94
CA ASP A 260 30.09 13.59 28.52
C ASP A 260 30.63 12.19 28.85
N ALA A 261 31.88 11.94 28.47
CA ALA A 261 32.73 10.97 29.13
C ALA A 261 34.00 11.70 29.60
N SER A 262 34.30 11.49 30.89
CA SER A 262 35.52 11.88 31.63
C SER A 262 35.60 13.34 32.12
N ALA A 263 35.12 13.53 33.35
CA ALA A 263 35.71 14.52 34.25
C ALA A 263 37.01 13.93 34.81
N ALA A 264 38.15 14.51 34.42
CA ALA A 264 39.42 14.35 35.11
C ALA A 264 39.65 15.60 35.97
N GLU A 265 39.81 15.38 37.27
CA GLU A 265 40.13 16.36 38.29
C GLU A 265 41.52 16.98 38.08
N VAL A 266 41.65 18.31 38.19
CA VAL A 266 42.86 19.03 38.65
C VAL A 266 42.42 20.33 39.34
N PRO A 267 43.03 20.73 40.48
CA PRO A 267 42.44 21.71 41.41
C PRO A 267 42.80 23.17 41.07
N ILE A 268 41.92 24.10 41.44
CA ILE A 268 42.16 25.55 41.36
C ILE A 268 42.44 26.08 42.77
N GLY A 269 43.62 26.67 42.93
CA GLY A 269 44.06 27.41 44.09
C GLY A 269 43.53 28.85 44.15
N GLU A 270 43.80 29.46 45.29
CA GLU A 270 43.22 30.67 45.89
C GLU A 270 43.44 32.00 45.15
N GLY A 271 42.58 32.97 45.52
CA GLY A 271 42.74 34.43 45.33
C GLY A 271 41.75 35.00 44.32
N GLY A 272 40.93 36.01 44.58
CA GLY A 272 40.79 36.95 45.70
C GLY A 272 39.85 38.07 45.22
N GLU A 273 39.10 38.62 46.17
CA GLU A 273 38.50 39.97 46.17
C GLU A 273 37.53 40.42 45.05
N GLY A 274 36.28 40.67 45.47
CA GLY A 274 35.76 42.03 45.42
C GLY A 274 34.65 42.35 44.39
N LEU A 275 33.54 42.84 44.96
CA LEU A 275 32.57 43.83 44.45
C LEU A 275 31.18 43.35 44.02
N GLU A 276 30.27 43.80 44.90
CA GLU A 276 28.82 43.99 44.92
C GLU A 276 28.12 44.42 43.60
N GLY A 277 26.81 44.16 43.54
CA GLY A 277 25.85 44.76 42.59
C GLY A 277 24.90 43.72 41.97
N GLU A 278 23.86 43.28 42.68
CA GLU A 278 22.49 43.82 42.68
C GLU A 278 21.58 43.27 41.54
N LEU A 279 20.45 42.70 41.99
CA LEU A 279 19.24 42.27 41.28
C LEU A 279 18.84 43.16 40.09
N VAL A 280 18.30 42.56 39.01
CA VAL A 280 16.89 42.76 38.58
C VAL A 280 16.43 41.56 37.73
N ASP A 281 15.27 41.00 38.11
CA ASP A 281 14.45 40.05 37.35
C ASP A 281 13.86 40.68 36.06
N PHE A 282 13.84 39.91 34.96
CA PHE A 282 12.68 39.73 34.06
C PHE A 282 12.88 38.46 33.22
#